data_AF-A0A947BG43-F1
#
_entry.id   AF-A0A947BG43-F1
#
_cell.length_a   1.000
_cell.length_b   1.000
_cell.length_c   1.000
_cell.angle_alpha   90.00
_cell.angle_beta   90.00
_cell.angle_gamma   90.00
#
_symmetry.space_group_name_H-M   'P 1'
#
loop_
_entity.id
_entity.type
_entity.pdbx_description
1 polymer ?
#
loop_
_entity_poly.entity_id
_entity_poly.type
_entity_poly.pdbx_seq_one_letter_code
_entity_poly.pdbx_strand_id
1 'polypeptide(L)'
;MARLGGLFQQGFRRGFGGDADAARAGVLKRRAREMAAGVERLAASADAQQASNSQWPLHTDWAWRPEAWSGQLVVDRGGAVSNGSPLGSDAKFFLDCRQAEIAVRQIDGKPDAVAPQAIAIEVSRFEGSFFSLVVELPGAALNGLSRRHLLRIGLDL
;
A
#
# COMPACT_ATOMS: atom_id res chain seq x y z
N MET A 1 82.20 12.94 -27.54
CA MET A 1 81.93 13.43 -26.18
C MET A 1 80.69 12.72 -25.65
N ALA A 2 80.87 11.80 -24.72
CA ALA A 2 79.82 11.04 -24.03
C ALA A 2 79.41 11.74 -22.72
N ARG A 3 78.15 11.55 -22.27
CA ARG A 3 77.56 11.63 -20.90
C ARG A 3 76.05 11.88 -21.07
N LEU A 4 75.08 11.35 -20.31
CA LEU A 4 74.93 10.29 -19.30
C LEU A 4 73.45 10.33 -18.87
N GLY A 5 72.86 9.18 -18.53
CA GLY A 5 71.63 9.05 -17.72
C GLY A 5 70.32 9.03 -18.51
N GLY A 6 69.45 8.02 -18.44
CA GLY A 6 69.31 6.95 -17.45
C GLY A 6 67.86 6.89 -16.97
N LEU A 7 67.23 5.75 -17.27
CA LEU A 7 66.24 5.05 -16.45
C LEU A 7 64.84 5.68 -16.19
N PHE A 8 63.87 4.76 -16.25
CA PHE A 8 62.71 4.64 -15.34
C PHE A 8 61.52 5.59 -15.64
N GLN A 9 60.25 5.19 -15.60
CA GLN A 9 59.59 3.94 -15.24
C GLN A 9 58.18 3.87 -15.86
N GLN A 10 57.84 2.66 -16.26
CA GLN A 10 56.52 2.06 -16.24
C GLN A 10 55.86 2.18 -14.85
N GLY A 11 54.57 2.48 -14.77
CA GLY A 11 53.76 2.40 -13.55
C GLY A 11 52.71 3.51 -13.49
N PHE A 12 51.47 3.33 -13.06
CA PHE A 12 50.88 2.23 -12.33
C PHE A 12 49.35 2.44 -12.38
N ARG A 13 48.64 1.38 -12.77
CA ARG A 13 47.32 0.91 -12.29
C ARG A 13 46.22 1.90 -11.86
N ARG A 14 44.99 1.59 -12.34
CA ARG A 14 43.70 1.40 -11.60
C ARG A 14 43.58 2.13 -10.24
N GLY A 15 42.51 2.82 -9.91
CA GLY A 15 41.10 2.60 -10.24
C GLY A 15 40.23 3.14 -9.09
N PHE A 16 38.99 2.62 -8.98
CA PHE A 16 38.08 2.74 -7.83
C PHE A 16 37.36 4.09 -7.64
N GLY A 17 36.22 4.26 -8.32
CA GLY A 17 35.26 5.33 -8.01
C GLY A 17 33.87 5.11 -8.63
N GLY A 18 33.80 4.50 -9.82
CA GLY A 18 32.54 4.34 -10.57
C GLY A 18 31.50 3.42 -9.93
N ASP A 19 31.91 2.29 -9.33
CA ASP A 19 30.95 1.33 -8.78
C ASP A 19 30.27 1.81 -7.50
N ALA A 20 30.99 2.56 -6.65
CA ALA A 20 30.42 3.11 -5.42
C ALA A 20 29.44 4.25 -5.70
N ASP A 21 29.72 5.11 -6.68
CA ASP A 21 28.80 6.16 -7.12
C ASP A 21 27.62 5.61 -7.93
N ALA A 22 27.83 4.58 -8.76
CA ALA A 22 26.73 3.89 -9.45
C ALA A 22 25.80 3.17 -8.46
N ALA A 23 26.35 2.53 -7.43
CA ALA A 23 25.57 1.91 -6.36
C ALA A 23 24.77 2.96 -5.56
N ARG A 24 25.40 4.08 -5.19
CA ARG A 24 24.73 5.20 -4.51
C ARG A 24 23.63 5.83 -5.37
N ALA A 25 23.89 6.06 -6.65
CA ALA A 25 22.91 6.56 -7.61
C ALA A 25 21.74 5.58 -7.77
N GLY A 26 22.00 4.27 -7.77
CA GLY A 26 20.96 3.23 -7.78
C GLY A 26 20.08 3.25 -6.54
N VAL A 27 20.68 3.41 -5.35
CA VAL A 27 19.94 3.54 -4.08
C VAL A 27 19.07 4.80 -4.06
N LEU A 28 19.61 5.95 -4.48
CA LEU A 28 18.87 7.21 -4.53
C LEU A 28 17.71 7.15 -5.52
N LYS A 29 17.92 6.57 -6.72
CA LYS A 29 16.85 6.37 -7.71
C LYS A 29 15.72 5.48 -7.20
N ARG A 30 16.07 4.38 -6.51
CA ARG A 30 15.07 3.49 -5.89
C ARG A 30 14.26 4.23 -4.82
N ARG A 31 14.93 4.96 -3.93
CA ARG A 31 14.25 5.76 -2.90
C ARG A 31 13.36 6.85 -3.50
N ALA A 32 13.80 7.51 -4.56
CA ALA A 32 12.99 8.49 -5.29
C ALA A 32 11.74 7.86 -5.91
N ARG A 33 11.85 6.66 -6.49
CA ARG A 33 10.69 5.91 -7.02
C ARG A 33 9.74 5.46 -5.92
N GLU A 34 10.25 5.01 -4.79
CA GLU A 34 9.43 4.65 -3.62
C GLU A 34 8.64 5.85 -3.10
N MET A 35 9.29 7.02 -3.00
CA MET A 35 8.62 8.27 -2.62
C MET A 35 7.60 8.70 -3.66
N ALA A 36 7.92 8.65 -4.95
CA ALA A 36 6.99 9.00 -6.03
C ALA A 36 5.75 8.09 -6.02
N ALA A 37 5.94 6.77 -5.91
CA ALA A 37 4.84 5.82 -5.77
C ALA A 37 4.03 6.05 -4.48
N GLY A 38 4.66 6.55 -3.41
CA GLY A 38 3.96 6.99 -2.20
C GLY A 38 3.05 8.21 -2.45
N VAL A 39 3.56 9.23 -3.14
CA VAL A 39 2.80 10.44 -3.47
C VAL A 39 1.65 10.13 -4.43
N GLU A 40 1.90 9.33 -5.47
CA GLU A 40 0.88 8.90 -6.43
C GLU A 40 -0.25 8.13 -5.73
N ARG A 41 0.06 7.27 -4.75
CA ARG A 41 -0.95 6.59 -3.93
C ARG A 41 -1.81 7.58 -3.12
N LEU A 42 -1.18 8.55 -2.47
CA LEU A 42 -1.91 9.55 -1.70
C LEU A 42 -2.83 10.38 -2.61
N ALA A 43 -2.34 10.82 -3.77
CA ALA A 43 -3.13 11.54 -4.75
C ALA A 43 -4.31 10.69 -5.27
N ALA A 44 -4.06 9.44 -5.68
CA ALA A 44 -5.11 8.54 -6.14
C ALA A 44 -6.16 8.26 -5.06
N SER A 45 -5.73 8.09 -3.80
CA SER A 45 -6.66 7.93 -2.67
C SER A 45 -7.51 9.18 -2.42
N ALA A 46 -6.93 10.38 -2.57
CA ALA A 46 -7.63 11.65 -2.42
C ALA A 46 -8.63 11.87 -3.56
N ASP A 47 -8.25 11.57 -4.80
CA ASP A 47 -9.13 11.67 -5.97
C ASP A 47 -10.29 10.68 -5.87
N ALA A 48 -10.02 9.44 -5.44
CA ALA A 48 -11.06 8.44 -5.18
C ALA A 48 -12.03 8.89 -4.07
N GLN A 49 -11.50 9.49 -3.01
CA GLN A 49 -12.31 10.07 -1.94
C GLN A 49 -13.19 11.19 -2.47
N GLN A 50 -12.64 12.09 -3.28
CA GLN A 50 -13.38 13.22 -3.83
C GLN A 50 -14.43 12.80 -4.85
N ALA A 51 -14.14 11.81 -5.71
CA ALA A 51 -15.11 11.25 -6.65
C ALA A 51 -16.30 10.59 -5.94
N SER A 52 -16.07 9.98 -4.77
CA SER A 52 -17.13 9.40 -3.96
C SER A 52 -18.04 10.44 -3.28
N ASN A 53 -17.63 11.72 -3.23
CA ASN A 53 -18.37 12.75 -2.48
C ASN A 53 -19.80 12.99 -2.99
N SER A 54 -20.06 12.81 -4.28
CA SER A 54 -21.41 12.93 -4.86
C SER A 54 -22.32 11.74 -4.53
N GLN A 55 -21.80 10.67 -3.94
CA GLN A 55 -22.53 9.43 -3.62
C GLN A 55 -22.88 9.32 -2.12
N TRP A 56 -22.40 10.26 -1.30
CA TRP A 56 -22.72 10.24 0.14
C TRP A 56 -24.12 10.79 0.41
N PRO A 57 -24.79 10.29 1.47
CA PRO A 57 -26.07 10.84 1.90
C PRO A 57 -26.02 12.34 2.15
N LEU A 58 -27.12 13.04 1.89
CA LEU A 58 -27.25 14.44 2.25
C LEU A 58 -27.00 14.64 3.76
N HIS A 59 -26.44 15.79 4.12
CA HIS A 59 -26.07 16.15 5.49
C HIS A 59 -24.97 15.29 6.11
N THR A 60 -24.12 14.66 5.28
CA THR A 60 -22.91 13.99 5.77
C THR A 60 -21.84 15.02 6.13
N ASP A 61 -21.50 15.09 7.42
CA ASP A 61 -20.45 15.99 7.93
C ASP A 61 -19.05 15.55 7.47
N TRP A 62 -18.85 14.24 7.36
CA TRP A 62 -17.59 13.63 6.95
C TRP A 62 -17.82 12.21 6.43
N ALA A 63 -17.07 11.84 5.39
CA ALA A 63 -17.10 10.50 4.84
C ALA A 63 -15.72 10.07 4.36
N TRP A 64 -15.54 8.76 4.28
CA TRP A 64 -14.36 8.15 3.70
C TRP A 64 -14.67 6.74 3.23
N ARG A 65 -13.81 6.25 2.35
CA ARG A 65 -13.74 4.86 1.95
C ARG A 65 -12.34 4.33 2.25
N PRO A 66 -12.21 3.13 2.87
CA PRO A 66 -10.90 2.56 3.15
C PRO A 66 -10.16 2.21 1.85
N GLU A 67 -8.83 2.23 1.89
CA GLU A 67 -7.94 2.12 0.72
C GLU A 67 -8.25 0.90 -0.13
N ALA A 68 -8.55 -0.24 0.51
CA ALA A 68 -8.86 -1.51 -0.13
C ALA A 68 -10.07 -1.46 -1.09
N TRP A 69 -10.96 -0.48 -0.93
CA TRP A 69 -12.12 -0.25 -1.80
C TRP A 69 -12.02 1.04 -2.61
N SER A 70 -11.01 1.89 -2.35
CA SER A 70 -10.86 3.20 -3.00
C SER A 70 -10.04 3.12 -4.30
N GLY A 71 -9.16 2.13 -4.44
CA GLY A 71 -8.36 1.95 -5.65
C GLY A 71 -7.49 0.72 -5.61
N GLN A 72 -6.75 0.47 -6.69
CA GLN A 72 -5.86 -0.68 -6.80
C GLN A 72 -4.78 -0.64 -5.70
N LEU A 73 -4.65 -1.71 -4.94
CA LEU A 73 -3.57 -1.88 -3.98
C LEU A 73 -2.25 -2.17 -4.71
N VAL A 74 -1.20 -1.40 -4.40
CA VAL A 74 0.12 -1.51 -5.06
C VAL A 74 0.86 -2.81 -4.69
N VAL A 75 0.41 -3.56 -3.68
CA VAL A 75 1.13 -4.72 -3.12
C VAL A 75 0.31 -6.03 -3.15
N ASP A 76 -0.95 -6.03 -3.59
CA ASP A 76 -1.80 -7.21 -3.36
C ASP A 76 -1.68 -8.25 -4.49
N ARG A 77 -0.63 -9.08 -4.43
CA ARG A 77 -0.71 -10.41 -5.04
C ARG A 77 -1.27 -11.34 -3.99
N GLY A 78 -2.59 -11.49 -4.03
CA GLY A 78 -3.38 -12.33 -3.14
C GLY A 78 -2.71 -13.65 -2.79
N GLY A 79 -2.87 -14.06 -1.53
CA GLY A 79 -2.25 -15.23 -0.95
C GLY A 79 -2.91 -15.63 0.36
N ALA A 80 -2.35 -16.65 1.01
CA ALA A 80 -2.84 -17.13 2.29
C ALA A 80 -2.80 -16.01 3.34
N VAL A 81 -3.94 -15.72 3.96
CA VAL A 81 -4.05 -14.73 5.03
C VAL A 81 -3.79 -15.37 6.38
N SER A 82 -2.96 -14.70 7.20
CA SER A 82 -2.69 -15.05 8.59
C SER A 82 -3.30 -14.04 9.55
N ASN A 83 -3.39 -14.39 10.84
CA ASN A 83 -3.91 -13.48 11.85
C ASN A 83 -3.09 -12.17 11.90
N GLY A 84 -3.78 -11.03 11.79
CA GLY A 84 -3.18 -9.69 11.76
C GLY A 84 -2.67 -9.24 10.38
N SER A 85 -2.94 -10.00 9.31
CA SER A 85 -2.48 -9.62 7.97
C SER A 85 -3.11 -8.30 7.53
N PRO A 86 -2.33 -7.37 6.96
CA PRO A 86 -2.84 -6.09 6.49
C PRO A 86 -3.64 -6.25 5.19
N LEU A 87 -4.62 -5.36 5.04
CA LEU A 87 -5.38 -5.12 3.81
C LEU A 87 -5.29 -3.62 3.52
N GLY A 88 -4.35 -3.22 2.67
CA GLY A 88 -4.02 -1.80 2.49
C GLY A 88 -3.43 -1.18 3.76
N SER A 89 -3.60 0.13 3.91
CA SER A 89 -3.05 0.94 5.00
C SER A 89 -3.96 1.06 6.22
N ASP A 90 -5.24 0.75 6.08
CA ASP A 90 -6.29 1.09 7.04
C ASP A 90 -7.22 -0.08 7.41
N ALA A 91 -6.92 -1.30 6.93
CA ALA A 91 -7.66 -2.49 7.31
C ALA A 91 -6.76 -3.70 7.59
N LYS A 92 -7.24 -4.63 8.42
CA LYS A 92 -6.55 -5.88 8.79
C LYS A 92 -7.52 -7.03 8.96
N PHE A 93 -7.05 -8.24 8.67
CA PHE A 93 -7.77 -9.47 8.96
C PHE A 93 -7.30 -10.08 10.29
N PHE A 94 -8.25 -10.56 11.08
CA PHE A 94 -7.97 -11.35 12.28
C PHE A 94 -8.72 -12.67 12.21
N LEU A 95 -8.05 -13.72 12.69
CA LEU A 95 -8.55 -15.09 12.66
C LEU A 95 -7.87 -15.93 13.74
N ASP A 96 -8.54 -16.98 14.20
CA ASP A 96 -8.03 -17.94 15.18
C ASP A 96 -7.71 -19.33 14.57
N CYS A 97 -7.68 -19.43 13.26
CA CYS A 97 -7.36 -20.68 12.57
C CYS A 97 -5.84 -20.88 12.40
N ARG A 98 -5.33 -22.07 12.73
CA ARG A 98 -3.91 -22.44 12.55
C ARG A 98 -3.56 -22.91 11.13
N GLN A 99 -4.54 -23.45 10.40
CA GLN A 99 -4.38 -24.03 9.06
C GLN A 99 -5.51 -23.53 8.13
N ALA A 100 -5.80 -22.23 8.20
CA ALA A 100 -6.77 -21.64 7.29
C ALA A 100 -6.16 -21.51 5.90
N GLU A 101 -6.78 -22.15 4.93
CA GLU A 101 -6.59 -21.85 3.51
C GLU A 101 -7.60 -20.75 3.15
N ILE A 102 -7.28 -19.52 3.55
CA ILE A 102 -8.02 -18.33 3.17
C ILE A 102 -7.22 -17.59 2.12
N ALA A 103 -7.75 -17.51 0.91
CA ALA A 103 -7.20 -16.66 -0.14
C ALA A 103 -8.00 -15.35 -0.20
N VAL A 104 -7.29 -14.23 -0.19
CA VAL A 104 -7.89 -12.90 -0.38
C VAL A 104 -7.32 -12.28 -1.63
N ARG A 105 -8.19 -11.66 -2.45
CA ARG A 105 -7.80 -10.91 -3.64
C ARG A 105 -8.67 -9.68 -3.81
N GLN A 106 -8.05 -8.58 -4.23
CA GLN A 106 -8.78 -7.45 -4.78
C GLN A 106 -9.28 -7.77 -6.19
N ILE A 107 -10.52 -7.39 -6.47
CA ILE A 107 -11.18 -7.52 -7.78
C ILE A 107 -11.83 -6.20 -8.14
N ASP A 108 -12.17 -6.01 -9.41
CA ASP A 108 -12.99 -4.87 -9.83
C ASP A 108 -14.37 -4.93 -9.16
N GLY A 109 -14.89 -3.74 -8.81
CA GLY A 109 -16.24 -3.59 -8.30
C GLY A 109 -17.30 -4.00 -9.32
N LYS A 110 -18.51 -4.31 -8.83
CA LYS A 110 -19.67 -4.56 -9.70
C LYS A 110 -19.99 -3.27 -10.51
N PRO A 111 -20.57 -3.35 -11.72
CA PRO A 111 -20.86 -2.17 -12.55
C PRO A 111 -21.74 -1.10 -11.88
N ASP A 112 -22.58 -1.51 -10.94
CA ASP A 112 -23.48 -0.67 -10.15
C ASP A 112 -22.93 -0.35 -8.75
N ALA A 113 -21.76 -0.89 -8.39
CA ALA A 113 -21.14 -0.66 -7.10
C ALA A 113 -20.59 0.77 -7.00
N VAL A 114 -20.78 1.35 -5.83
CA VAL A 114 -20.24 2.66 -5.45
C VAL A 114 -18.71 2.60 -5.31
N ALA A 115 -18.17 1.45 -4.89
CA ALA A 115 -16.74 1.22 -4.74
C ALA A 115 -16.12 0.72 -6.05
N PRO A 116 -15.02 1.31 -6.53
CA PRO A 116 -14.33 0.85 -7.75
C PRO A 116 -13.69 -0.53 -7.60
N GLN A 117 -13.37 -0.95 -6.37
CA GLN A 117 -12.74 -2.22 -6.08
C GLN A 117 -13.53 -2.97 -5.01
N ALA A 118 -13.52 -4.30 -5.09
CA ALA A 118 -14.11 -5.21 -4.12
C ALA A 118 -13.07 -6.23 -3.64
N ILE A 119 -13.36 -6.86 -2.51
CA ILE A 119 -12.51 -7.88 -1.91
C ILE A 119 -13.20 -9.22 -2.03
N ALA A 120 -12.59 -10.15 -2.76
CA ALA A 120 -13.03 -11.53 -2.84
C ALA A 120 -12.25 -12.37 -1.83
N ILE A 121 -12.99 -13.11 -1.01
CA ILE A 121 -12.46 -13.99 0.03
C ILE A 121 -12.91 -15.40 -0.32
N GLU A 122 -11.95 -16.30 -0.50
CA GLU A 122 -12.19 -17.72 -0.71
C GLU A 122 -11.70 -18.48 0.52
N VAL A 123 -12.60 -19.24 1.13
CA VAL A 123 -12.35 -20.03 2.34
C VAL A 123 -12.59 -21.50 1.99
N SER A 124 -11.53 -22.30 1.89
CA SER A 124 -11.68 -23.74 1.58
C SER A 124 -11.85 -24.57 2.85
N ARG A 125 -11.01 -24.32 3.87
CA ARG A 125 -11.05 -25.00 5.18
C ARG A 125 -10.80 -24.01 6.31
N PHE A 126 -11.79 -23.86 7.19
CA PHE A 126 -11.71 -23.00 8.36
C PHE A 126 -11.99 -23.80 9.62
N GLU A 127 -10.95 -24.01 10.44
CA GLU A 127 -11.01 -24.73 11.73
C GLU A 127 -10.98 -23.77 12.94
N GLY A 128 -11.15 -22.47 12.70
CA GLY A 128 -11.27 -21.45 13.73
C GLY A 128 -12.73 -21.20 14.14
N SER A 129 -12.91 -20.30 15.10
CA SER A 129 -14.21 -19.79 15.51
C SER A 129 -14.56 -18.44 14.86
N PHE A 130 -13.57 -17.65 14.41
CA PHE A 130 -13.85 -16.35 13.83
C PHE A 130 -12.89 -15.93 12.71
N PHE A 131 -13.44 -15.22 11.73
CA PHE A 131 -12.71 -14.41 10.77
C PHE A 131 -13.31 -13.02 10.78
N SER A 132 -12.51 -12.00 11.07
CA SER A 132 -12.97 -10.63 11.20
C SER A 132 -12.10 -9.67 10.40
N LEU A 133 -12.75 -8.68 9.81
CA LEU A 133 -12.12 -7.52 9.20
C LEU A 133 -12.22 -6.35 10.17
N VAL A 134 -11.08 -5.75 10.47
CA VAL A 134 -10.98 -4.53 11.28
C VAL A 134 -10.58 -3.40 10.36
N VAL A 135 -11.33 -2.29 10.42
CA VAL A 135 -11.05 -1.08 9.67
C VAL A 135 -10.74 0.04 10.67
N GLU A 136 -9.59 0.69 10.49
CA GLU A 136 -9.12 1.78 11.33
C GLU A 136 -9.72 3.10 10.82
N LEU A 137 -10.49 3.78 11.67
CA LEU A 137 -11.09 5.07 11.31
C LEU A 137 -9.99 6.15 11.23
N PRO A 138 -9.89 6.92 10.14
CA PRO A 138 -8.89 7.97 9.99
C PRO A 138 -8.96 9.01 11.11
N GLY A 139 -7.81 9.53 11.52
CA GLY A 139 -7.75 10.56 12.56
C GLY A 139 -8.60 11.80 12.23
N ALA A 140 -8.73 12.16 10.95
CA ALA A 140 -9.58 13.27 10.51
C ALA A 140 -11.06 13.08 10.87
N ALA A 141 -11.55 11.84 10.92
CA ALA A 141 -12.92 11.51 11.30
C ALA A 141 -13.21 11.78 12.78
N LEU A 142 -12.17 11.77 13.61
CA LEU A 142 -12.29 11.93 15.07
C LEU A 142 -12.41 13.40 15.47
N ASN A 143 -12.07 14.32 14.57
CA ASN A 143 -12.09 15.76 14.83
C ASN A 143 -13.53 16.24 15.06
N GLY A 144 -13.86 16.59 16.31
CA GLY A 144 -15.20 17.05 16.68
C GLY A 144 -16.24 15.94 16.84
N LEU A 145 -15.85 14.67 16.67
CA LEU A 145 -16.74 13.53 16.85
C LEU A 145 -17.23 13.49 18.30
N SER A 146 -18.55 13.36 18.45
CA SER A 146 -19.21 13.32 19.75
C SER A 146 -20.42 12.40 19.69
N ARG A 147 -20.95 11.99 20.85
CA ARG A 147 -22.04 11.00 21.00
C ARG A 147 -23.36 11.35 20.27
N ARG A 148 -23.51 12.59 19.81
CA ARG A 148 -24.65 13.08 19.01
C ARG A 148 -24.51 12.81 17.50
N HIS A 149 -23.32 12.44 17.04
CA HIS A 149 -23.10 12.07 15.65
C HIS A 149 -23.54 10.63 15.42
N LEU A 150 -24.09 10.37 14.23
CA LEU A 150 -24.44 9.03 13.78
C LEU A 150 -23.34 8.52 12.85
N LEU A 151 -22.84 7.31 13.13
CA LEU A 151 -21.94 6.63 12.23
C LEU A 151 -22.74 5.67 11.35
N ARG A 152 -22.59 5.81 10.04
CA ARG A 152 -23.15 4.88 9.06
C ARG A 152 -22.03 4.07 8.44
N ILE A 153 -22.26 2.75 8.34
CA ILE A 153 -21.42 1.84 7.57
C ILE A 153 -22.28 1.33 6.41
N GLY A 154 -21.80 1.53 5.18
CA GLY A 154 -22.40 0.94 3.97
C GLY A 154 -21.60 -0.29 3.58
N LEU A 155 -22.29 -1.43 3.41
CA LEU A 155 -21.70 -2.68 2.98
C LEU A 155 -22.47 -3.22 1.77
N ASP A 156 -21.74 -3.68 0.77
CA ASP A 156 -22.25 -4.45 -0.37
C ASP A 156 -21.54 -5.81 -0.29
N LEU A 157 -22.33 -6.88 -0.19
CA LEU A 157 -21.87 -8.26 0.01
C LEU A 157 -22.14 -9.12 -1.22
#